data_AF-A0A967T183-F1
#
_entry.id   AF-A0A967T183-F1
#
_cell.length_a   1.000
_cell.length_b   1.000
_cell.length_c   1.000
_cell.angle_alpha   90.00
_cell.angle_beta   90.00
_cell.angle_gamma   90.00
#
_symmetry.space_group_name_H-M   'P 1'
#
loop_
_entity.id
_entity.type
_entity.pdbx_description
1 polymer ?
#
loop_
_entity_poly.entity_id
_entity_poly.type
_entity_poly.pdbx_seq_one_letter_code
_entity_poly.pdbx_strand_id
1 'polypeptide(L)'
;MGTAIEMLGISPPQAMEFSKKVDEQESIVDDEYLKAKALLLKYDSELGVATLLILKDLLECMERIADTCADTADYIRVLAIGK
;
A
#
# COMPACT_ATOMS: atom_id res chain seq x y z
N MET A 1 5.59 1.42 9.16
CA MET A 1 4.74 0.46 9.90
C MET A 1 5.29 0.10 11.28
N GLY A 2 6.47 -0.54 11.42
CA GLY A 2 7.00 -0.97 12.74
C GLY A 2 7.04 0.13 13.81
N THR A 3 7.56 1.30 13.46
CA THR A 3 7.60 2.48 14.37
C THR A 3 6.21 2.95 14.80
N ALA A 4 5.18 2.86 13.93
CA ALA A 4 3.82 3.25 14.29
C ALA A 4 3.25 2.32 15.38
N ILE A 5 3.55 1.03 15.30
CA ILE A 5 3.16 0.02 16.30
C ILE A 5 3.85 0.28 17.64
N GLU A 6 5.17 0.53 17.62
CA GLU A 6 5.94 0.83 18.83
C GLU A 6 5.38 2.06 19.56
N MET A 7 5.00 3.10 18.81
CA MET A 7 4.47 4.34 19.39
C MET A 7 3.09 4.19 20.01
N LEU A 8 2.29 3.16 19.70
CA LEU A 8 1.01 2.91 20.41
C LEU A 8 1.18 2.67 21.91
N GLY A 9 2.34 2.17 22.33
CA GLY A 9 2.67 1.95 23.74
C GLY A 9 3.27 3.17 24.44
N ILE A 10 3.80 4.13 23.67
CA ILE A 10 4.64 5.22 24.17
C ILE A 10 3.95 6.58 23.99
N SER A 11 3.46 6.86 22.78
CA SER A 11 2.87 8.13 22.37
C SER A 11 1.81 7.91 21.27
N PRO A 12 0.51 7.81 21.63
CA PRO A 12 -0.58 7.69 20.67
C PRO A 12 -0.59 8.79 19.58
N PRO A 13 -0.29 10.07 19.88
CA PRO A 13 -0.18 11.09 18.83
C PRO A 13 0.91 10.81 17.80
N GLN A 14 2.07 10.28 18.22
CA GLN A 14 3.14 9.91 17.29
C GLN A 14 2.76 8.67 16.48
N ALA A 15 2.07 7.70 17.09
CA ALA A 15 1.54 6.54 16.36
C ALA A 15 0.61 6.98 15.22
N MET A 16 -0.29 7.94 15.48
CA MET A 16 -1.14 8.53 14.45
C MET A 16 -0.34 9.22 13.34
N GLU A 17 0.69 9.99 13.68
CA GLU A 17 1.53 10.67 12.68
C GLU A 17 2.25 9.66 11.77
N PHE A 18 2.82 8.59 12.35
CA PHE A 18 3.48 7.55 11.57
C PHE A 18 2.49 6.74 10.72
N SER A 19 1.28 6.47 11.21
CA SER A 19 0.23 5.83 10.42
C SER A 19 -0.23 6.70 9.25
N LYS A 20 -0.29 8.03 9.42
CA LYS A 20 -0.62 8.94 8.32
C LYS A 20 0.42 8.90 7.21
N LYS A 21 1.71 8.77 7.54
CA LYS A 21 2.77 8.62 6.53
C LYS A 21 2.62 7.33 5.70
N VAL A 22 2.05 6.27 6.27
CA VAL A 22 1.75 5.04 5.52
C VAL A 22 0.62 5.27 4.52
N ASP A 23 -0.42 5.98 4.93
CA ASP A 23 -1.54 6.44 4.08
C ASP A 23 -1.03 7.23 2.86
N GLU A 24 -0.12 8.18 3.10
CA GLU A 24 0.48 8.99 2.04
C GLU A 24 1.30 8.16 1.05
N GLN A 25 1.91 7.04 1.49
CA GLN A 25 2.62 6.13 0.60
C GLN A 25 1.66 5.22 -0.18
N GLU A 26 0.57 4.76 0.43
CA GLU A 26 -0.44 3.95 -0.26
C GLU A 26 -1.08 4.73 -1.41
N SER A 27 -1.41 6.01 -1.21
CA SER A 27 -1.95 6.85 -2.29
C SER A 27 -1.00 6.97 -3.50
N ILE A 28 0.31 6.94 -3.28
CA ILE A 28 1.30 6.92 -4.36
C ILE A 28 1.28 5.56 -5.06
N VAL A 29 1.15 4.46 -4.31
CA VAL A 29 1.09 3.10 -4.86
C VAL A 29 -0.17 2.93 -5.72
N ASP A 30 -1.32 3.45 -5.29
CA ASP A 30 -2.57 3.45 -6.07
C ASP A 30 -2.41 4.12 -7.43
N ASP A 31 -1.80 5.31 -7.44
CA ASP A 31 -1.53 6.05 -8.68
C ASP A 31 -0.60 5.26 -9.61
N GLU A 32 0.47 4.68 -9.06
CA GLU A 32 1.40 3.85 -9.85
C GLU A 32 0.77 2.54 -10.33
N TYR A 33 -0.14 1.95 -9.55
CA TYR A 33 -0.90 0.76 -9.92
C TYR A 33 -1.78 1.02 -11.14
N LEU A 34 -2.50 2.15 -11.17
CA LEU A 34 -3.31 2.55 -12.31
C LEU A 34 -2.45 2.84 -13.56
N LYS A 35 -1.32 3.53 -13.39
CA LYS A 35 -0.37 3.79 -14.49
C LYS A 35 0.20 2.49 -15.05
N ALA A 36 0.62 1.57 -14.18
CA ALA A 36 1.18 0.28 -14.58
C ALA A 36 0.14 -0.57 -15.31
N LYS A 37 -1.12 -0.62 -14.82
CA LYS A 37 -2.23 -1.28 -15.54
C LYS A 37 -2.42 -0.71 -16.95
N ALA A 38 -2.42 0.62 -17.09
CA ALA A 38 -2.54 1.26 -18.39
C ALA A 38 -1.37 0.90 -19.32
N LEU A 39 -0.14 0.77 -18.80
CA LEU A 39 1.02 0.34 -19.58
C LEU A 39 0.89 -1.12 -20.02
N LEU A 40 0.43 -2.03 -19.15
CA LEU A 40 0.20 -3.43 -19.51
C LEU A 40 -0.80 -3.57 -20.67
N LEU A 41 -1.87 -2.77 -20.65
CA LEU A 41 -2.84 -2.72 -21.75
C LEU A 41 -2.27 -2.09 -23.02
N LYS A 42 -1.45 -1.04 -22.89
CA LYS A 42 -0.84 -0.36 -24.03
C LYS A 42 0.15 -1.25 -24.80
N TYR A 43 0.86 -2.11 -24.09
CA TYR A 43 1.92 -2.98 -24.64
C TYR A 43 1.47 -4.44 -24.78
N ASP A 44 0.17 -4.73 -24.72
CA ASP A 44 -0.39 -6.09 -24.76
C ASP A 44 0.02 -6.89 -26.01
N SER A 45 0.07 -6.21 -27.17
CA SER A 45 0.44 -6.77 -28.46
C SER A 45 1.95 -7.02 -28.61
N GLU A 46 2.78 -6.32 -27.83
CA GLU A 46 4.24 -6.45 -27.81
C GLU A 46 4.70 -7.51 -26.80
N LEU A 47 3.86 -7.79 -25.81
CA LEU A 47 4.12 -8.77 -24.76
C LEU A 47 3.45 -10.12 -25.10
N GLY A 48 4.16 -11.22 -24.86
CA GLY A 48 3.53 -12.53 -24.89
C GLY A 48 2.51 -12.67 -23.76
N VAL A 49 1.41 -13.40 -24.02
CA VAL A 49 0.31 -13.62 -23.05
C VAL A 49 0.83 -14.11 -21.68
N ALA A 50 1.79 -15.03 -21.67
CA ALA A 50 2.38 -15.54 -20.44
C ALA A 50 3.12 -14.44 -19.64
N THR A 51 3.87 -13.57 -20.33
CA THR A 51 4.56 -12.44 -19.70
C THR A 51 3.56 -11.42 -19.14
N LEU A 52 2.52 -11.11 -19.91
CA LEU A 52 1.47 -10.17 -19.49
C LEU A 52 0.76 -10.65 -18.22
N LEU A 53 0.43 -11.95 -18.13
CA LEU A 53 -0.19 -12.53 -16.94
C LEU A 53 0.72 -12.46 -15.72
N ILE A 54 1.99 -12.82 -15.86
CA ILE A 54 2.96 -12.76 -14.74
C ILE A 54 3.14 -11.33 -14.24
N LEU A 55 3.23 -10.35 -15.15
CA LEU A 55 3.36 -8.94 -14.78
C LEU A 55 2.10 -8.41 -14.10
N LYS A 56 0.91 -8.80 -14.58
CA LYS A 56 -0.36 -8.48 -13.92
C LYS A 56 -0.40 -9.04 -12.49
N ASP A 57 -0.06 -10.32 -12.32
CA ASP A 57 -0.12 -10.98 -11.01
C ASP A 57 0.90 -10.37 -10.03
N LEU A 58 2.08 -10.00 -10.52
CA LEU A 58 3.07 -9.26 -9.75
C LEU A 58 2.53 -7.89 -9.32
N LEU A 59 1.93 -7.14 -10.26
CA LEU A 59 1.37 -5.82 -9.99
C LEU A 59 0.24 -5.88 -8.94
N GLU A 60 -0.65 -6.86 -9.04
CA GLU A 60 -1.70 -7.11 -8.05
C GLU A 60 -1.15 -7.52 -6.68
N CYS A 61 -0.06 -8.31 -6.65
CA CYS A 61 0.59 -8.65 -5.39
C CYS A 61 1.22 -7.43 -4.71
N MET A 62 1.81 -6.52 -5.48
CA MET A 62 2.45 -5.30 -4.95
C MET A 62 1.43 -4.35 -4.34
N GLU A 63 0.30 -4.11 -5.01
CA GLU A 63 -0.78 -3.30 -4.45
C GLU A 63 -1.29 -3.94 -3.15
N ARG A 64 -1.55 -5.24 -3.15
CA ARG A 64 -2.15 -5.89 -1.97
C ARG A 64 -1.26 -5.79 -0.74
N ILE A 65 0.06 -5.80 -0.93
CA ILE A 65 1.03 -5.59 0.14
C ILE A 65 0.93 -4.16 0.68
N ALA A 66 0.79 -3.15 -0.18
CA ALA A 66 0.61 -1.77 0.22
C ALA A 66 -0.71 -1.58 0.97
N ASP A 67 -1.83 -2.09 0.44
CA ASP A 67 -3.15 -2.07 1.09
C ASP A 67 -3.09 -2.70 2.48
N THR A 68 -2.46 -3.87 2.61
CA THR A 68 -2.30 -4.53 3.92
C THR A 68 -1.54 -3.65 4.92
N CYS A 69 -0.59 -2.84 4.44
CA CYS A 69 0.11 -1.89 5.29
C CYS A 69 -0.77 -0.69 5.68
N ALA A 70 -1.58 -0.18 4.76
CA ALA A 70 -2.56 0.87 5.03
C ALA A 70 -3.63 0.40 6.02
N ASP A 71 -4.23 -0.77 5.80
CA ASP A 71 -5.18 -1.42 6.72
C ASP A 71 -4.58 -1.57 8.13
N THR A 72 -3.31 -1.95 8.23
CA THR A 72 -2.62 -2.03 9.51
C THR A 72 -2.44 -0.65 10.15
N ALA A 73 -2.13 0.37 9.35
CA ALA A 73 -2.05 1.75 9.82
C ALA A 73 -3.42 2.25 10.33
N ASP A 74 -4.52 1.83 9.72
CA ASP A 74 -5.90 2.13 10.14
C ASP A 74 -6.21 1.52 11.50
N TYR A 75 -5.87 0.25 11.71
CA TYR A 75 -6.02 -0.38 13.02
C TYR A 75 -5.25 0.39 14.09
N ILE A 76 -4.03 0.84 13.78
CA ILE A 76 -3.24 1.67 14.70
C ILE A 76 -3.96 2.99 15.01
N ARG A 77 -4.53 3.67 14.01
CA ARG A 77 -5.29 4.92 14.22
C ARG A 77 -6.50 4.70 15.13
N VAL A 78 -7.26 3.63 14.89
CA VAL A 78 -8.43 3.27 15.72
C VAL A 78 -8.01 2.97 17.16
N LEU A 79 -6.93 2.20 17.35
CA LEU A 79 -6.42 1.85 18.68
C LEU A 79 -5.85 3.06 19.43
N ALA A 80 -5.24 4.01 18.73
CA ALA A 80 -4.69 5.22 19.31
C ALA A 80 -5.80 6.14 19.89
N ILE A 81 -7.00 6.15 19.31
CA ILE A 81 -8.16 6.90 19.84
C ILE A 81 -8.68 6.29 21.14
N GLY A 82 -8.54 4.96 21.30
CA GLY A 82 -8.97 4.24 22.49
C GLY A 82 -8.04 4.37 23.70
N LYS A 83 -6.95 5.15 23.60
CA LYS A 83 -5.91 5.30 24.63
C LYS A 83 -5.71 6.74 25.09
#